data_AF-A0A4R7G3H2-F1
#
_entry.id   AF-A0A4R7G3H2-F1
#
_cell.length_a   1.000
_cell.length_b   1.000
_cell.length_c   1.000
_cell.angle_alpha   90.00
_cell.angle_beta   90.00
_cell.angle_gamma   90.00
#
_symmetry.space_group_name_H-M   'P 1'
#
loop_
_entity.id
_entity.type
_entity.pdbx_description
1 polymer ?
#
loop_
_entity_poly.entity_id
_entity_poly.type
_entity_poly.pdbx_seq_one_letter_code
_entity_poly.pdbx_strand_id
1 'polypeptide(L)'
;MDALTIVEDEVREQIRHRGLDPAENPTGVRELVEAAVVEYDRRSMVTALPLIGPVQHAVKHLVDALAGFGELQPLLEDPSVEEIWINGPSSVFVARAGRSELTSLTLSESRIRDLVERMLKSSGRRLDLSSPFVDATLPDGSRLHVVIPDITRRHWAVNIRKFIARAHTLEDLVRRGSLSV
;
A
#
# COMPACT_ATOMS: atom_id res chain seq x y z
N MET A 1 -11.19 -9.50 19.31
CA MET A 1 -10.60 -8.53 18.37
C MET A 1 -9.17 -8.29 18.80
N ASP A 2 -8.27 -8.17 17.84
CA ASP A 2 -6.86 -7.84 18.09
C ASP A 2 -6.72 -6.35 18.45
N ALA A 3 -5.66 -5.98 19.17
CA ALA A 3 -5.41 -4.60 19.61
C ALA A 3 -5.35 -3.63 18.43
N LEU A 4 -4.67 -4.02 17.35
CA LEU A 4 -4.51 -3.19 16.15
C LEU A 4 -5.85 -2.89 15.47
N THR A 5 -6.75 -3.87 15.38
CA THR A 5 -8.09 -3.66 14.79
C THR A 5 -8.89 -2.66 15.61
N ILE A 6 -8.84 -2.75 16.95
CA ILE A 6 -9.56 -1.83 17.84
C ILE A 6 -9.07 -0.40 17.64
N VAL A 7 -7.75 -0.19 17.62
CA VAL A 7 -7.18 1.14 17.40
C VAL A 7 -7.45 1.65 15.98
N GLU A 8 -7.38 0.78 14.97
CA GLU A 8 -7.72 1.17 13.59
C GLU A 8 -9.15 1.69 13.49
N ASP A 9 -10.11 1.00 14.09
CA ASP A 9 -11.52 1.40 14.09
C ASP A 9 -11.74 2.72 14.84
N GLU A 10 -11.10 2.91 15.99
CA GLU A 10 -11.13 4.16 16.75
C GLU A 10 -10.57 5.34 15.92
N VAL A 11 -9.42 5.14 15.26
CA VAL A 11 -8.82 6.19 14.43
C VAL A 11 -9.67 6.48 13.20
N ARG A 12 -10.24 5.45 12.54
CA ARG A 12 -11.16 5.64 11.41
C ARG A 12 -12.38 6.49 11.79
N GLU A 13 -12.95 6.27 12.97
CA GLU A 13 -14.06 7.09 13.45
C GLU A 13 -13.63 8.54 13.72
N GLN A 14 -12.45 8.75 14.31
CA GLN A 14 -11.91 10.09 14.53
C GLN A 14 -11.62 10.83 13.21
N ILE A 15 -11.09 10.13 12.20
CA ILE A 15 -10.88 10.68 10.85
C ILE A 15 -12.21 11.14 10.25
N ARG A 16 -13.25 10.29 10.32
CA ARG A 16 -14.60 10.62 9.83
C ARG A 16 -15.18 11.85 10.54
N HIS A 17 -15.12 11.88 11.87
CA HIS A 17 -15.66 12.98 12.65
C HIS A 17 -14.95 14.30 12.39
N ARG A 18 -13.63 14.27 12.12
CA ARG A 18 -12.83 15.46 11.83
C ARG A 18 -12.87 15.88 10.35
N GLY A 19 -13.46 15.06 9.48
CA GLY A 19 -13.44 15.27 8.03
C GLY A 19 -12.03 15.27 7.44
N LEU A 20 -11.10 14.53 8.05
CA LEU A 20 -9.72 14.45 7.58
C LEU A 20 -9.64 13.53 6.36
N ASP A 21 -8.96 13.97 5.30
CA ASP A 21 -8.64 13.12 4.15
C ASP A 21 -7.22 12.55 4.31
N PRO A 22 -7.07 11.22 4.47
CA PRO A 22 -5.75 10.62 4.62
C PRO A 22 -4.82 10.81 3.42
N ALA A 23 -5.37 11.01 2.22
CA ALA A 23 -4.58 11.21 1.02
C ALA A 23 -4.02 12.65 0.93
N GLU A 24 -4.75 13.64 1.46
CA GLU A 24 -4.35 15.05 1.41
C GLU A 24 -3.54 15.48 2.64
N ASN A 25 -3.81 14.87 3.81
CA ASN A 25 -3.14 15.20 5.07
C ASN A 25 -2.53 13.97 5.76
N PRO A 26 -1.48 13.37 5.19
CA PRO A 26 -0.83 12.19 5.78
C PRO A 26 -0.16 12.51 7.13
N THR A 27 0.36 13.72 7.31
CA THR A 27 0.98 14.15 8.57
C THR A 27 -0.04 14.20 9.70
N GLY A 28 -1.22 14.80 9.46
CA GLY A 28 -2.29 14.86 10.46
C GLY A 28 -2.84 13.47 10.82
N VAL A 29 -2.90 12.54 9.86
CA VAL A 29 -3.26 11.14 10.17
C VAL A 29 -2.19 10.46 11.00
N ARG A 30 -0.91 10.68 10.74
CA ARG A 30 0.19 10.15 11.55
C ARG A 30 0.10 10.63 13.01
N GLU A 31 -0.06 11.93 13.22
CA GLU A 31 -0.20 12.51 14.56
C GLU A 31 -1.41 11.92 15.31
N LEU A 32 -2.53 11.72 14.59
CA LEU A 32 -3.73 11.10 15.15
C LEU A 32 -3.50 9.65 15.56
N VAL A 33 -2.83 8.86 14.71
CA VAL A 33 -2.47 7.47 14.99
C VAL A 33 -1.53 7.38 16.18
N GLU A 34 -0.50 8.22 16.23
CA GLU A 34 0.46 8.27 17.35
C GLU A 34 -0.25 8.55 18.68
N ALA A 35 -1.12 9.56 18.70
CA ALA A 35 -1.92 9.89 19.88
C ALA A 35 -2.85 8.73 20.29
N ALA A 36 -3.51 8.09 19.33
CA ALA A 36 -4.44 6.98 19.59
C ALA A 36 -3.73 5.73 20.13
N VAL A 37 -2.57 5.38 19.57
CA VAL A 37 -1.78 4.22 20.04
C VAL A 37 -1.26 4.46 21.45
N VAL A 38 -0.72 5.64 21.74
CA VAL A 38 -0.22 5.99 23.09
C VAL A 38 -1.36 5.93 24.12
N GLU A 39 -2.53 6.48 23.79
CA GLU A 39 -3.67 6.43 24.67
C GLU A 39 -4.20 5.00 24.85
N TYR A 40 -4.26 4.20 23.77
CA TYR A 40 -4.64 2.80 23.85
C TYR A 40 -3.71 1.99 24.76
N ASP A 41 -2.39 2.15 24.58
CA ASP A 41 -1.37 1.46 25.36
C ASP A 41 -1.55 1.75 26.86
N ARG A 42 -1.72 3.04 27.21
CA ARG A 42 -2.01 3.49 28.58
C ARG A 42 -3.30 2.86 29.15
N ARG A 43 -4.39 2.80 28.36
CA ARG A 43 -5.66 2.17 28.78
C ARG A 43 -5.52 0.65 28.96
N SER A 44 -4.73 0.00 28.11
CA SER A 44 -4.52 -1.45 28.12
C SER A 44 -3.77 -1.94 29.36
N MET A 45 -2.99 -1.07 29.99
CA MET A 45 -2.32 -1.38 31.26
C MET A 45 -3.25 -1.44 32.48
N VAL A 46 -4.42 -0.81 32.39
CA VAL A 46 -5.35 -0.67 33.53
C VAL A 46 -6.63 -1.49 33.32
N THR A 47 -6.95 -1.85 32.08
CA THR A 47 -8.18 -2.54 31.67
C THR A 47 -7.83 -3.88 31.04
N ALA A 48 -8.77 -4.85 31.02
CA ALA A 48 -8.59 -6.14 30.34
C ALA A 48 -8.65 -6.02 28.79
N LEU A 49 -7.88 -5.09 28.21
CA LEU A 49 -7.70 -4.94 26.77
C LEU A 49 -6.46 -5.71 26.31
N PRO A 50 -6.45 -6.21 25.05
CA PRO A 50 -5.26 -6.79 24.47
C PRO A 50 -4.08 -5.80 24.43
N LEU A 51 -2.86 -6.30 24.63
CA LEU A 51 -1.65 -5.47 24.50
C LEU A 51 -1.35 -5.21 23.03
N ILE A 52 -0.95 -3.98 22.70
CA ILE A 52 -0.68 -3.55 21.32
C ILE A 52 0.73 -3.89 20.83
N GLY A 53 1.60 -4.38 21.72
CA GLY A 53 3.00 -4.65 21.41
C GLY A 53 3.83 -3.36 21.28
N PRO A 54 4.96 -3.38 20.55
CA PRO A 54 5.82 -2.21 20.41
C PRO A 54 5.10 -1.05 19.70
N VAL A 55 4.92 0.07 20.41
CA VAL A 55 4.21 1.27 19.94
C VAL A 55 4.65 1.73 18.55
N GLN A 56 5.96 1.75 18.27
CA GLN A 56 6.48 2.20 16.97
C GLN A 56 6.02 1.30 15.80
N HIS A 57 5.96 -0.01 16.01
CA HIS A 57 5.47 -0.94 14.99
C HIS A 57 3.97 -0.80 14.78
N ALA A 58 3.20 -0.63 15.86
CA ALA A 58 1.76 -0.40 15.78
C ALA A 58 1.43 0.90 15.05
N VAL A 59 2.13 2.00 15.38
CA VAL A 59 2.01 3.27 14.68
C VAL A 59 2.31 3.11 13.20
N LYS A 60 3.44 2.49 12.83
CA LYS A 60 3.78 2.28 11.42
C LYS A 60 2.67 1.48 10.70
N HIS A 61 2.24 0.36 11.27
CA HIS A 61 1.21 -0.48 10.67
C HIS A 61 -0.11 0.27 10.45
N LEU A 62 -0.55 1.06 11.44
CA LEU A 62 -1.78 1.84 11.36
C LEU A 62 -1.66 3.01 10.38
N VAL A 63 -0.51 3.71 10.34
CA VAL A 63 -0.25 4.75 9.34
C VAL A 63 -0.27 4.15 7.94
N ASP A 64 0.39 3.02 7.74
CA ASP A 64 0.40 2.31 6.45
C ASP A 64 -1.03 1.91 6.04
N ALA A 65 -1.84 1.41 6.98
CA ALA A 65 -3.23 1.01 6.74
C ALA A 65 -4.17 2.20 6.42
N LEU A 66 -3.98 3.34 7.08
CA LEU A 66 -4.91 4.48 7.01
C LEU A 66 -4.50 5.54 5.98
N ALA A 67 -3.21 5.87 5.90
CA ALA A 67 -2.66 6.89 5.01
C ALA A 67 -1.72 6.34 3.93
N GLY A 68 -1.26 5.09 4.04
CA GLY A 68 -0.44 4.39 3.03
C GLY A 68 -1.23 3.44 2.14
N PHE A 69 -0.55 2.43 1.61
CA PHE A 69 -1.13 1.35 0.81
C PHE A 69 -1.31 0.04 1.59
N GLY A 70 -1.46 0.13 2.91
CA GLY A 70 -1.73 -0.99 3.80
C GLY A 70 -0.70 -2.10 3.69
N GLU A 71 -1.18 -3.32 3.44
CA GLU A 71 -0.37 -4.53 3.36
C GLU A 71 0.62 -4.52 2.18
N LEU A 72 0.38 -3.69 1.17
CA LEU A 72 1.33 -3.49 0.06
C LEU A 72 2.45 -2.51 0.40
N GLN A 73 2.27 -1.68 1.43
CA GLN A 73 3.25 -0.63 1.79
C GLN A 73 4.67 -1.20 2.01
N PRO A 74 4.87 -2.33 2.72
CA PRO A 74 6.22 -2.89 2.88
C PRO A 74 6.86 -3.32 1.56
N LEU A 75 6.08 -3.80 0.58
CA LEU A 75 6.59 -4.19 -0.74
C LEU A 75 6.95 -2.96 -1.59
N LEU A 76 6.17 -1.89 -1.46
CA LEU A 76 6.45 -0.62 -2.11
C LEU A 76 7.68 0.07 -1.52
N GLU A 77 7.93 -0.07 -0.22
CA GLU A 77 9.11 0.47 0.45
C GLU A 77 10.39 -0.36 0.23
N ASP A 78 10.25 -1.66 -0.08
CA ASP A 78 11.40 -2.55 -0.27
C ASP A 78 12.16 -2.23 -1.57
N PRO A 79 13.41 -1.72 -1.51
CA PRO A 79 14.18 -1.30 -2.68
C PRO A 79 14.58 -2.45 -3.61
N SER A 80 14.43 -3.71 -3.19
CA SER A 80 14.70 -4.87 -4.04
C SER A 80 13.47 -5.36 -4.83
N VAL A 81 12.26 -4.87 -4.51
CA VAL A 81 11.05 -5.11 -5.30
C VAL A 81 11.01 -4.15 -6.48
N GLU A 82 10.98 -4.68 -7.70
CA GLU A 82 10.96 -3.94 -8.96
C GLU A 82 9.54 -3.74 -9.50
N GLU A 83 8.69 -4.75 -9.31
CA GLU A 83 7.33 -4.80 -9.82
C GLU A 83 6.45 -5.60 -8.87
N ILE A 84 5.17 -5.25 -8.79
CA ILE A 84 4.15 -5.93 -7.99
C ILE A 84 2.98 -6.26 -8.91
N TRP A 85 2.48 -7.49 -8.85
CA TRP A 85 1.27 -7.91 -9.55
C TRP A 85 0.23 -8.44 -8.58
N ILE A 86 -1.03 -8.11 -8.80
CA ILE A 86 -2.17 -8.70 -8.10
C ILE A 86 -3.12 -9.21 -9.15
N ASN A 87 -3.25 -10.54 -9.22
CA ASN A 87 -4.15 -11.22 -10.16
C ASN A 87 -5.34 -11.89 -9.45
N GLY A 88 -5.47 -11.66 -8.14
CA GLY A 88 -6.52 -12.22 -7.31
C GLY A 88 -6.14 -12.25 -5.83
N PRO A 89 -7.09 -12.66 -4.96
CA PRO A 89 -6.94 -12.61 -3.51
C PRO A 89 -5.67 -13.25 -2.94
N SER A 90 -5.28 -14.40 -3.46
CA SER A 90 -4.09 -15.16 -3.03
C SER A 90 -2.96 -15.14 -4.08
N SER A 91 -3.04 -14.22 -5.04
CA SER A 91 -2.20 -14.19 -6.24
C SER A 91 -1.47 -12.86 -6.33
N VAL A 92 -0.69 -12.56 -5.30
CA VAL A 92 0.15 -11.35 -5.19
C VAL A 92 1.60 -11.73 -5.45
N PHE A 93 2.19 -11.21 -6.52
CA PHE A 93 3.55 -11.50 -6.95
C PHE A 93 4.42 -10.24 -6.85
N VAL A 94 5.72 -10.45 -6.65
CA VAL A 94 6.74 -9.40 -6.79
C VAL A 94 7.82 -9.85 -7.76
N ALA A 95 8.48 -8.90 -8.42
CA ALA A 95 9.73 -9.18 -9.12
C ALA A 95 10.94 -8.63 -8.37
N ARG A 96 11.98 -9.46 -8.30
CA ARG A 96 13.28 -9.12 -7.72
C ARG A 96 14.36 -9.60 -8.67
N ALA A 97 15.30 -8.71 -9.01
CA ALA A 97 16.36 -9.02 -9.96
C ALA A 97 15.85 -9.67 -11.27
N GLY A 98 14.69 -9.23 -11.76
CA GLY A 98 14.06 -9.77 -12.98
C GLY A 98 13.39 -11.15 -12.84
N ARG A 99 13.24 -11.69 -11.62
CA ARG A 99 12.55 -12.96 -11.35
C ARG A 99 11.26 -12.71 -10.58
N SER A 100 10.17 -13.36 -10.98
CA SER A 100 8.88 -13.28 -10.28
C SER A 100 8.78 -14.28 -9.13
N GLU A 101 8.18 -13.84 -8.04
CA GLU A 101 8.04 -14.59 -6.79
C GLU A 101 6.62 -14.39 -6.24
N LEU A 102 5.95 -15.46 -5.82
CA LEU A 102 4.66 -15.38 -5.12
C LEU A 102 4.90 -14.94 -3.68
N THR A 103 4.17 -13.94 -3.22
CA THR A 103 4.23 -13.46 -1.83
C THR A 103 3.31 -14.27 -0.92
N SER A 104 3.49 -14.13 0.40
CA SER A 104 2.58 -14.68 1.40
C SER A 104 1.33 -13.80 1.63
N LEU A 105 1.19 -12.68 0.92
CA LEU A 105 0.06 -11.77 1.11
C LEU A 105 -1.21 -12.38 0.54
N THR A 106 -2.28 -12.31 1.34
CA THR A 106 -3.64 -12.61 0.90
C THR A 106 -4.49 -11.38 1.16
N LEU A 107 -5.17 -10.89 0.13
CA LEU A 107 -6.04 -9.71 0.18
C LEU A 107 -7.46 -10.13 -0.18
N SER A 108 -8.48 -9.57 0.47
CA SER A 108 -9.86 -9.77 0.01
C SER A 108 -10.11 -8.97 -1.28
N GLU A 109 -11.12 -9.35 -2.07
CA GLU A 109 -11.48 -8.60 -3.27
C GLU A 109 -11.89 -7.15 -2.96
N SER A 110 -12.59 -6.93 -1.84
CA SER A 110 -12.91 -5.59 -1.37
C SER A 110 -11.64 -4.80 -1.02
N ARG A 111 -10.65 -5.43 -0.37
CA ARG A 111 -9.39 -4.78 -0.03
C ARG A 111 -8.59 -4.39 -1.27
N ILE A 112 -8.56 -5.25 -2.30
CA ILE A 112 -7.92 -4.93 -3.58
C ILE A 112 -8.60 -3.71 -4.22
N ARG A 113 -9.94 -3.69 -4.24
CA ARG A 113 -10.71 -2.56 -4.75
C ARG A 113 -10.41 -1.27 -3.98
N ASP A 114 -10.45 -1.30 -2.64
CA ASP A 114 -10.16 -0.15 -1.78
C ASP A 114 -8.74 0.40 -2.02
N LEU A 115 -7.76 -0.49 -2.19
CA LEU A 115 -6.38 -0.13 -2.51
C LEU A 115 -6.30 0.59 -3.87
N VAL A 116 -6.97 0.06 -4.90
CA VAL A 116 -6.98 0.70 -6.21
C VAL A 116 -7.67 2.06 -6.18
N GLU A 117 -8.83 2.18 -5.52
CA GLU A 117 -9.52 3.46 -5.38
C GLU A 117 -8.62 4.51 -4.70
N ARG A 118 -7.89 4.11 -3.64
CA ARG A 118 -6.90 4.97 -2.97
C ARG A 118 -5.74 5.36 -3.89
N MET A 119 -5.20 4.42 -4.65
CA MET A 119 -4.12 4.67 -5.60
C MET A 119 -4.53 5.63 -6.74
N LEU A 120 -5.76 5.50 -7.24
CA LEU A 120 -6.26 6.36 -8.31
C LEU A 120 -6.60 7.77 -7.81
N LYS A 121 -6.96 7.91 -6.53
CA LYS A 121 -7.30 9.21 -5.91
C LYS A 121 -6.20 10.26 -6.10
N SER A 122 -4.93 9.90 -5.89
CA SER A 122 -3.81 10.84 -6.08
C SER A 122 -3.63 11.29 -7.53
N SER A 123 -4.06 10.47 -8.49
CA SER A 123 -3.93 10.76 -9.92
C SER A 123 -5.16 11.46 -10.52
N GLY A 124 -6.28 11.52 -9.79
CA GLY A 124 -7.56 12.03 -10.28
C GLY A 124 -8.22 11.17 -11.37
N ARG A 125 -7.70 9.96 -11.62
CA ARG A 125 -8.23 9.04 -12.64
C ARG A 125 -9.41 8.25 -12.11
N ARG A 126 -10.24 7.75 -13.04
CA ARG A 126 -11.43 6.95 -12.75
C ARG A 126 -11.32 5.60 -13.46
N LEU A 127 -11.97 4.60 -12.87
CA LEU A 127 -12.01 3.24 -13.36
C LEU A 127 -13.43 2.72 -13.17
N ASP A 128 -14.10 2.42 -14.28
CA ASP A 128 -15.49 2.01 -14.33
C ASP A 128 -15.77 1.20 -15.61
N LEU A 129 -17.01 0.78 -15.84
CA LEU A 129 -17.37 -0.04 -17.00
C LEU A 129 -17.16 0.66 -18.35
N SER A 130 -17.15 2.00 -18.39
CA SER A 130 -16.88 2.76 -19.62
C SER A 130 -15.39 2.90 -19.90
N SER A 131 -14.57 2.89 -18.84
CA SER A 131 -13.10 2.94 -18.89
C SER A 131 -12.55 1.78 -18.04
N PRO A 132 -12.55 0.55 -18.56
CA PRO A 132 -12.35 -0.68 -17.78
C PRO A 132 -10.89 -0.96 -17.43
N PHE A 133 -9.97 -0.13 -17.92
CA PHE A 133 -8.57 -0.12 -17.51
C PHE A 133 -8.05 1.30 -17.41
N VAL A 134 -6.99 1.49 -16.62
CA VAL A 134 -6.42 2.81 -16.36
C VAL A 134 -4.92 2.72 -16.08
N ASP A 135 -4.19 3.70 -16.61
CA ASP A 135 -2.79 3.96 -16.28
C ASP A 135 -2.68 5.21 -15.41
N ALA A 136 -1.89 5.14 -14.35
CA ALA A 136 -1.66 6.24 -13.42
C ALA A 136 -0.23 6.25 -12.86
N THR A 137 0.11 7.34 -12.17
CA THR A 137 1.36 7.48 -11.43
C THR A 137 1.04 7.60 -9.95
N LEU A 138 1.68 6.78 -9.14
CA LEU A 138 1.59 6.82 -7.67
C LEU A 138 2.44 7.97 -7.09
N PRO A 139 2.20 8.39 -5.84
CA PRO A 139 2.94 9.49 -5.22
C PRO A 139 4.47 9.29 -5.14
N ASP A 140 4.93 8.04 -5.10
CA ASP A 140 6.35 7.66 -5.11
C ASP A 140 6.97 7.68 -6.53
N GLY A 141 6.19 8.00 -7.57
CA GLY A 141 6.61 7.97 -8.97
C GLY A 141 6.47 6.61 -9.65
N SER A 142 6.02 5.58 -8.93
CA SER A 142 5.73 4.27 -9.50
C SER A 142 4.58 4.34 -10.50
N ARG A 143 4.61 3.50 -11.54
CA ARG A 143 3.56 3.43 -12.56
C ARG A 143 2.56 2.35 -12.17
N LEU A 144 1.28 2.68 -12.26
CA LEU A 144 0.17 1.80 -11.98
C LEU A 144 -0.59 1.50 -13.27
N HIS A 145 -0.90 0.23 -13.49
CA HIS A 145 -1.89 -0.21 -14.47
C HIS A 145 -2.93 -1.10 -13.77
N VAL A 146 -4.22 -0.85 -14.03
CA VAL A 146 -5.31 -1.61 -13.41
C VAL A 146 -6.36 -1.98 -14.46
N VAL A 147 -6.91 -3.18 -14.35
CA VAL A 147 -8.03 -3.69 -15.16
C VAL A 147 -9.12 -4.31 -14.28
N ILE A 148 -10.39 -4.00 -14.55
CA ILE A 148 -11.54 -4.52 -13.79
C ILE A 148 -11.92 -5.97 -14.16
N PRO A 149 -12.63 -6.69 -13.25
CA PRO A 149 -13.06 -8.08 -13.44
C PRO A 149 -13.84 -8.36 -14.71
N ASP A 150 -14.63 -7.40 -15.21
CA ASP A 150 -15.43 -7.57 -16.44
C ASP A 150 -14.57 -7.88 -17.67
N ILE A 151 -13.29 -7.48 -17.65
CA ILE A 151 -12.33 -7.78 -18.72
C ILE A 151 -11.44 -8.99 -18.37
N THR A 152 -11.02 -9.10 -17.11
CA THR A 152 -10.12 -10.17 -16.62
C THR A 152 -10.87 -11.43 -16.17
N ARG A 153 -12.19 -11.47 -16.39
CA ARG A 153 -13.17 -12.52 -16.04
C ARG A 153 -13.56 -12.61 -14.57
N ARG A 154 -12.61 -12.61 -13.63
CA ARG A 154 -12.91 -12.94 -12.22
C ARG A 154 -12.38 -11.93 -11.21
N HIS A 155 -11.13 -11.52 -11.34
CA HIS A 155 -10.46 -10.69 -10.33
C HIS A 155 -9.82 -9.47 -10.99
N TRP A 156 -9.69 -8.40 -10.23
CA TRP A 156 -8.91 -7.24 -10.65
C TRP A 156 -7.48 -7.65 -11.00
N ALA A 157 -6.96 -7.13 -12.09
CA ALA A 157 -5.54 -7.23 -12.42
C ALA A 157 -4.89 -5.89 -12.12
N VAL A 158 -3.93 -5.89 -11.20
CA VAL A 158 -3.17 -4.70 -10.79
C VAL A 158 -1.70 -4.94 -11.07
N ASN A 159 -1.05 -3.96 -11.69
CA ASN A 159 0.37 -3.96 -11.95
C ASN A 159 0.99 -2.65 -11.46
N ILE A 160 2.00 -2.74 -10.60
CA ILE A 160 2.74 -1.60 -10.09
C ILE A 160 4.21 -1.78 -10.47
N ARG A 161 4.73 -0.86 -11.27
CA ARG A 161 6.13 -0.85 -11.71
C ARG A 161 6.86 0.27 -11.01
N LYS A 162 7.79 -0.11 -10.13
CA LYS A 162 8.56 0.85 -9.34
C LYS A 162 9.65 1.48 -10.18
N PHE A 163 9.90 2.77 -9.95
CA PHE A 163 11.03 3.43 -10.55
C PHE A 163 12.31 3.08 -9.78
N ILE A 164 13.01 2.05 -10.24
CA ILE A 164 14.33 1.68 -9.71
C ILE A 164 15.39 2.02 -10.74
N ALA A 165 16.17 3.06 -10.46
CA ALA A 165 17.37 3.36 -11.24
C ALA A 165 18.41 2.27 -10.98
N ARG A 166 18.55 1.32 -11.90
CA ARG A 166 19.56 0.24 -11.81
C ARG A 166 20.94 0.68 -12.29
N ALA A 167 21.00 1.77 -13.02
CA ALA A 167 22.22 2.37 -13.55
C ALA A 167 22.10 3.89 -13.41
N HIS A 168 23.09 4.50 -12.78
CA HIS A 168 23.16 5.94 -12.58
C HIS A 168 24.22 6.57 -13.47
N THR A 169 25.19 5.79 -13.94
CA THR A 169 26.25 6.24 -14.86
C THR A 169 26.32 5.38 -16.13
N LEU A 170 27.06 5.87 -17.15
CA LEU A 170 27.32 5.11 -18.38
C LEU A 170 28.14 3.85 -18.08
N GLU A 171 29.08 3.92 -17.14
CA GLU A 171 29.87 2.78 -16.70
C GLU A 171 29.01 1.68 -16.05
N ASP A 172 27.91 2.04 -15.38
CA ASP A 172 26.93 1.06 -14.88
C ASP A 172 26.28 0.30 -16.03
N LEU A 173 25.95 0.99 -17.13
CA LEU A 173 25.36 0.38 -18.32
C LEU A 173 26.35 -0.56 -19.01
N VAL A 174 27.63 -0.18 -19.08
CA VAL A 174 28.72 -1.03 -19.59
C VAL A 174 28.90 -2.26 -18.71
N ARG A 175 29.00 -2.10 -17.39
CA ARG A 175 29.13 -3.23 -16.43
C ARG A 175 27.98 -4.21 -16.52
N ARG A 176 26.78 -3.73 -16.86
CA ARG A 176 25.58 -4.55 -17.04
C ARG A 176 25.46 -5.17 -18.44
N GLY A 177 26.39 -4.86 -19.36
CA GLY A 177 26.37 -5.36 -20.73
C GLY A 177 25.29 -4.72 -21.62
N SER A 178 24.65 -3.63 -21.15
CA SER A 178 23.65 -2.89 -21.93
C SER A 178 24.29 -1.96 -22.97
N LEU A 179 25.57 -1.61 -22.78
CA LEU A 179 26.36 -0.76 -23.68
C LEU A 179 27.76 -1.38 -23.84
N SER A 180 28.31 -1.36 -25.05
CA SER A 180 29.72 -1.69 -25.30
C SER A 180 30.59 -0.44 -25.19
N VAL A 181 31.84 -0.62 -24.76
CA VAL A 181 32.88 0.43 -24.77
C VAL A 181 33.42 0.65 -26.17
#